data_AF-A0A0D2UFZ5-F1
#
_entry.id   AF-A0A0D2UFZ5-F1
#
_cell.length_a   1.000
_cell.length_b   1.000
_cell.length_c   1.000
_cell.angle_alpha   90.00
_cell.angle_beta   90.00
_cell.angle_gamma   90.00
#
_symmetry.space_group_name_H-M   'P 1'
#
loop_
_entity.id
_entity.type
_entity.pdbx_description
1 polymer ?
#
loop_
_entity_poly.entity_id
_entity_poly.type
_entity_poly.pdbx_seq_one_letter_code
_entity_poly.pdbx_strand_id
1 'polypeptide(L)'
;MAATRKPLLSLLSRVSRTSKRTYGVLAEGSSSSSSSSSNHLINLEYEYSAHNYHPVPVVFSEAKGSIIWDPEGKKYLDFLSAYSAVNQAIIVSCCGCFHGRTLAVISMSCDNEATRGFGPLLPGHIKVDFGDAVALEKIFKEHGDRIAGFLFEPIQGEAGVIIPPKGYLKAVRDLCSKYNVLMIADEIQSGLARSGKMLACDWEGVRPDVVILGKALGGGVIPVSAVLADKDVMLCIRPGEHGSTFGGNPLASAVAIASLNVIQEEKLAERSAHLGEELLCQLVKIKEEFPNYVKEVRGRGLFTAVEFNSKSFFPVSAYDICLKMKERGVLAKPTHDTIVRLTPPLCMSRDEVKEGSKVLHDVLELDLPNMQKAKPKDSPTTATICDRCGRNLYDPSDRAL
;
A
#
# COMPACT_ATOMS: atom_id res chain seq x y z
N MET A 1 1.93 -36.31 66.63
CA MET A 1 1.21 -35.03 66.43
C MET A 1 1.97 -34.31 65.31
N ALA A 2 1.42 -34.11 64.10
CA ALA A 2 0.30 -33.23 63.71
C ALA A 2 0.66 -31.74 63.91
N ALA A 3 0.61 -30.85 62.91
CA ALA A 3 0.34 -30.93 61.46
C ALA A 3 1.12 -29.75 60.76
N THR A 4 1.14 -29.46 59.45
CA THR A 4 0.38 -29.84 58.22
C THR A 4 1.35 -30.46 57.16
N ARG A 5 1.21 -30.61 55.82
CA ARG A 5 0.35 -30.19 54.67
C ARG A 5 0.52 -28.74 54.15
N LYS A 6 0.74 -28.45 52.86
CA LYS A 6 0.79 -29.26 51.61
C LYS A 6 1.59 -28.51 50.51
N PRO A 7 2.26 -29.19 49.54
CA PRO A 7 2.90 -28.55 48.36
C PRO A 7 1.94 -28.42 47.14
N LEU A 8 2.46 -27.86 46.04
CA LEU A 8 1.78 -27.68 44.74
C LEU A 8 1.12 -28.96 44.22
N LEU A 9 -0.15 -28.89 43.82
CA LEU A 9 -0.81 -29.74 42.80
C LEU A 9 -2.26 -29.28 42.57
N SER A 10 -2.51 -28.43 41.57
CA SER A 10 -3.87 -27.98 41.20
C SER A 10 -4.05 -27.50 39.76
N LEU A 11 -3.35 -28.12 38.80
CA LEU A 11 -3.76 -28.19 37.39
C LEU A 11 -4.12 -29.65 37.09
N LEU A 12 -4.99 -29.89 36.09
CA LEU A 12 -5.56 -31.21 35.70
C LEU A 12 -6.64 -31.79 36.65
N SER A 13 -7.83 -31.17 36.69
CA SER A 13 -9.05 -31.82 37.24
C SER A 13 -10.40 -31.32 36.66
N ARG A 14 -10.41 -30.65 35.48
CA ARG A 14 -11.64 -30.12 34.85
C ARG A 14 -11.87 -30.54 33.38
N VAL A 15 -11.30 -31.66 32.94
CA VAL A 15 -11.65 -32.29 31.64
C VAL A 15 -12.07 -33.74 31.86
N SER A 16 -13.26 -33.92 32.46
CA SER A 16 -14.01 -35.17 32.37
C SER A 16 -15.49 -34.93 32.71
N ARG A 17 -16.32 -34.79 31.67
CA ARG A 17 -17.73 -35.17 31.71
C ARG A 17 -18.04 -35.91 30.41
N THR A 18 -18.32 -37.20 30.54
CA THR A 18 -18.68 -38.09 29.44
C THR A 18 -20.08 -37.76 28.94
N SER A 19 -20.21 -37.51 27.64
CA SER A 19 -21.48 -37.62 26.92
C SER A 19 -21.20 -38.24 25.55
N LYS A 20 -22.00 -39.24 25.17
CA LYS A 20 -21.82 -39.98 23.91
C LYS A 20 -22.34 -39.12 22.75
N ARG A 21 -21.45 -38.68 21.85
CA ARG A 21 -21.85 -38.18 20.53
C ARG A 21 -22.02 -39.36 19.58
N THR A 22 -23.27 -39.67 19.24
CA THR A 22 -23.62 -40.55 18.11
C THR A 22 -23.55 -39.71 16.84
N TYR A 23 -22.77 -40.14 15.84
CA TYR A 23 -22.78 -39.51 14.52
C TYR A 23 -23.93 -40.08 13.69
N GLY A 24 -25.03 -39.33 13.58
CA GLY A 24 -26.10 -39.60 12.63
C GLY A 24 -25.84 -38.86 11.32
N VAL A 25 -25.81 -39.60 10.21
CA VAL A 25 -25.82 -38.99 8.86
C VAL A 25 -27.25 -38.55 8.55
N LEU A 26 -27.41 -37.35 8.00
CA LEU A 26 -28.64 -36.89 7.34
C LEU A 26 -28.33 -36.51 5.90
N ALA A 27 -29.35 -36.62 5.04
CA ALA A 27 -29.20 -36.76 3.60
C ALA A 27 -29.04 -35.43 2.84
N GLU A 28 -28.61 -35.54 1.59
CA GLU A 28 -28.62 -34.46 0.61
C GLU A 28 -30.05 -34.03 0.24
N GLY A 29 -30.19 -32.77 -0.20
CA GLY A 29 -31.33 -32.35 -1.04
C GLY A 29 -32.40 -31.49 -0.38
N SER A 30 -32.19 -30.16 -0.36
CA SER A 30 -33.19 -29.20 -0.83
C SER A 30 -32.60 -27.79 -0.94
N SER A 31 -32.80 -27.15 -2.09
CA SER A 31 -32.40 -25.76 -2.33
C SER A 31 -33.56 -24.82 -1.99
N SER A 32 -33.50 -24.18 -0.83
CA SER A 32 -34.35 -23.02 -0.53
C SER A 32 -33.59 -22.04 0.37
N SER A 33 -33.39 -20.81 -0.11
CA SER A 33 -32.81 -19.72 0.67
C SER A 33 -33.85 -19.13 1.62
N SER A 34 -34.17 -19.85 2.69
CA SER A 34 -35.08 -19.37 3.73
C SER A 34 -34.42 -18.24 4.52
N SER A 35 -34.81 -17.00 4.25
CA SER A 35 -34.49 -15.87 5.14
C SER A 35 -35.16 -16.09 6.50
N SER A 36 -34.36 -16.28 7.54
CA SER A 36 -34.87 -16.40 8.91
C SER A 36 -35.63 -15.14 9.32
N SER A 37 -36.88 -15.30 9.76
CA SER A 37 -37.73 -14.19 10.21
C SER A 37 -37.18 -13.51 11.46
N SER A 38 -37.52 -12.23 11.66
CA SER A 38 -37.14 -11.44 12.84
C SER A 38 -37.47 -12.17 14.14
N ASN A 39 -38.67 -12.76 14.24
CA ASN A 39 -39.11 -13.50 15.43
C ASN A 39 -38.27 -14.76 15.68
N HIS A 40 -37.80 -15.45 14.64
CA HIS A 40 -36.93 -16.62 14.83
C HIS A 40 -35.54 -16.18 15.33
N LEU A 41 -34.99 -15.11 14.78
CA LEU A 41 -33.67 -14.58 15.16
C LEU A 41 -33.67 -13.99 16.58
N ILE A 42 -34.73 -13.27 16.97
CA ILE A 42 -34.91 -12.77 18.35
C ILE A 42 -35.01 -13.93 19.35
N ASN A 43 -35.73 -15.01 19.02
CA ASN A 43 -35.81 -16.18 19.88
C ASN A 43 -34.45 -16.89 20.02
N LEU A 44 -33.63 -16.95 18.96
CA LEU A 44 -32.26 -17.48 19.02
C LEU A 44 -31.35 -16.60 19.88
N GLU A 45 -31.44 -15.27 19.78
CA GLU A 45 -30.71 -14.38 20.70
C GLU A 45 -31.15 -14.62 22.15
N TYR A 46 -32.45 -14.75 22.40
CA TYR A 46 -32.99 -15.00 23.74
C TYR A 46 -32.56 -16.36 24.33
N GLU A 47 -32.47 -17.43 23.53
CA GLU A 47 -32.02 -18.75 24.01
C GLU A 47 -30.50 -18.85 24.22
N TYR A 48 -29.68 -18.17 23.40
CA TYR A 48 -28.23 -18.43 23.34
C TYR A 48 -27.31 -17.25 23.71
N SER A 49 -27.83 -16.01 23.80
CA SER A 49 -27.04 -14.82 24.17
C SER A 49 -27.25 -14.39 25.63
N ALA A 50 -26.33 -13.57 26.15
CA ALA A 50 -26.46 -12.98 27.48
C ALA A 50 -27.45 -11.80 27.48
N HIS A 51 -28.39 -11.77 28.42
CA HIS A 51 -29.44 -10.75 28.50
C HIS A 51 -28.96 -9.45 29.17
N ASN A 52 -27.84 -8.87 28.68
CA ASN A 52 -27.26 -7.64 29.20
C ASN A 52 -27.60 -6.38 28.37
N TYR A 53 -28.55 -6.50 27.45
CA TYR A 53 -29.17 -5.41 26.69
C TYR A 53 -30.69 -5.60 26.66
N HIS A 54 -31.43 -4.52 26.40
CA HIS A 54 -32.88 -4.54 26.15
C HIS A 54 -33.15 -3.85 24.80
N PRO A 55 -32.94 -4.56 23.67
CA PRO A 55 -33.07 -3.98 22.33
C PRO A 55 -34.54 -3.66 21.99
N VAL A 56 -34.72 -2.79 20.99
CA VAL A 56 -36.01 -2.66 20.30
C VAL A 56 -36.28 -3.97 19.54
N PRO A 57 -37.50 -4.53 19.54
CA PRO A 57 -37.80 -5.80 18.87
C PRO A 57 -37.85 -5.63 17.34
N VAL A 58 -36.67 -5.54 16.73
CA VAL A 58 -36.42 -5.44 15.29
C VAL A 58 -35.08 -6.09 14.98
N VAL A 59 -34.97 -6.78 13.85
CA VAL A 59 -33.72 -7.37 13.36
C VAL A 59 -33.38 -6.71 12.03
N PHE A 60 -32.10 -6.46 11.75
CA PHE A 60 -31.67 -5.85 10.49
C PHE A 60 -31.10 -6.92 9.54
N SER A 61 -31.54 -6.91 8.28
CA SER A 61 -31.09 -7.79 7.20
C SER A 61 -30.20 -7.07 6.18
N GLU A 62 -30.52 -5.81 5.85
CA GLU A 62 -29.80 -4.95 4.92
C GLU A 62 -29.75 -3.50 5.45
N ALA A 63 -28.70 -2.75 5.10
CA ALA A 63 -28.57 -1.33 5.39
C ALA A 63 -27.95 -0.57 4.21
N LYS A 64 -28.44 0.65 3.91
CA LYS A 64 -27.96 1.49 2.82
C LYS A 64 -28.23 2.98 3.10
N GLY A 65 -27.18 3.73 3.42
CA GLY A 65 -27.31 5.12 3.87
C GLY A 65 -28.02 5.18 5.21
N SER A 66 -28.96 6.13 5.38
CA SER A 66 -29.82 6.23 6.57
C SER A 66 -31.00 5.25 6.60
N ILE A 67 -31.01 4.23 5.72
CA ILE A 67 -32.09 3.24 5.62
C ILE A 67 -31.59 1.86 6.06
N ILE A 68 -32.44 1.16 6.80
CA ILE A 68 -32.28 -0.24 7.19
C ILE A 68 -33.54 -1.03 6.86
N TRP A 69 -33.40 -2.33 6.62
CA TRP A 69 -34.51 -3.26 6.36
C TRP A 69 -34.45 -4.44 7.34
N ASP A 70 -35.61 -5.03 7.64
CA ASP A 70 -35.71 -6.30 8.38
C ASP A 70 -35.76 -7.52 7.43
N PRO A 71 -35.60 -8.77 7.93
CA PRO A 71 -35.73 -9.99 7.10
C PRO A 71 -37.08 -10.13 6.37
N GLU A 72 -38.12 -9.46 6.86
CA GLU A 72 -39.44 -9.35 6.24
C GLU A 72 -39.51 -8.30 5.11
N GLY A 73 -38.41 -7.56 4.85
CA GLY A 73 -38.29 -6.57 3.78
C GLY A 73 -38.92 -5.20 4.10
N LYS A 74 -39.36 -4.98 5.33
CA LYS A 74 -39.92 -3.70 5.78
C LYS A 74 -38.79 -2.71 6.10
N LYS A 75 -39.01 -1.46 5.68
CA LYS A 75 -38.01 -0.38 5.61
C LYS A 75 -38.14 0.58 6.79
N TYR A 76 -37.02 0.97 7.40
CA TYR A 76 -36.93 1.94 8.49
C TYR A 76 -35.89 3.03 8.17
N LEU A 77 -35.99 4.17 8.87
CA LEU A 77 -34.95 5.20 8.92
C LEU A 77 -34.12 4.98 10.18
N ASP A 78 -32.79 4.89 10.07
CA ASP A 78 -31.90 4.84 11.23
C ASP A 78 -31.65 6.25 11.78
N PHE A 79 -32.22 6.50 12.97
CA PHE A 79 -31.99 7.71 13.77
C PHE A 79 -31.10 7.47 15.00
N LEU A 80 -30.58 6.25 15.17
CA LEU A 80 -29.61 5.89 16.21
C LEU A 80 -28.17 5.90 15.68
N SER A 81 -27.98 5.60 14.38
CA SER A 81 -26.68 5.60 13.69
C SER A 81 -25.64 4.71 14.40
N ALA A 82 -26.10 3.62 15.02
CA ALA A 82 -25.35 2.77 15.96
C ALA A 82 -24.56 3.59 17.01
N TYR A 83 -25.21 4.59 17.64
CA TYR A 83 -24.59 5.56 18.55
C TYR A 83 -23.48 6.40 17.86
N SER A 84 -23.79 6.92 16.67
CA SER A 84 -22.87 7.65 15.77
C SER A 84 -21.71 6.83 15.16
N ALA A 85 -21.68 5.51 15.35
CA ALA A 85 -20.62 4.65 14.80
C ALA A 85 -20.71 4.42 13.27
N VAL A 86 -21.85 4.71 12.62
CA VAL A 86 -21.99 4.56 11.15
C VAL A 86 -21.50 5.77 10.33
N ASN A 87 -20.84 6.75 10.97
CA ASN A 87 -20.23 7.88 10.28
C ASN A 87 -19.10 7.41 9.34
N GLN A 88 -19.33 7.48 8.02
CA GLN A 88 -18.40 6.97 7.02
C GLN A 88 -17.30 7.98 6.66
N ALA A 89 -16.17 7.88 7.35
CA ALA A 89 -14.93 8.49 6.88
C ALA A 89 -14.39 7.74 5.64
N ILE A 90 -13.95 8.48 4.63
CA ILE A 90 -13.40 7.97 3.38
C ILE A 90 -11.94 8.42 3.25
N ILE A 91 -11.06 7.49 2.91
CA ILE A 91 -9.71 7.78 2.41
C ILE A 91 -9.69 7.56 0.89
N VAL A 92 -9.29 8.58 0.15
CA VAL A 92 -8.98 8.44 -1.29
C VAL A 92 -7.52 8.04 -1.42
N SER A 93 -7.20 7.12 -2.32
CA SER A 93 -5.82 6.74 -2.65
C SER A 93 -5.65 6.48 -4.15
N CYS A 94 -4.41 6.31 -4.60
CA CYS A 94 -4.06 6.22 -6.01
C CYS A 94 -4.04 4.77 -6.51
N CYS A 95 -4.53 4.53 -7.72
CA CYS A 95 -4.27 3.29 -8.45
C CYS A 95 -2.76 3.12 -8.65
N GLY A 96 -2.22 1.95 -8.30
CA GLY A 96 -0.79 1.67 -8.25
C GLY A 96 -0.10 1.90 -6.89
N CYS A 97 -0.83 2.34 -5.85
CA CYS A 97 -0.24 2.62 -4.54
C CYS A 97 0.34 1.38 -3.83
N PHE A 98 1.43 1.59 -3.07
CA PHE A 98 1.96 0.61 -2.13
C PHE A 98 2.33 1.22 -0.77
N HIS A 99 1.37 1.17 0.17
CA HIS A 99 1.54 1.67 1.54
C HIS A 99 1.85 0.56 2.57
N GLY A 100 2.23 -0.65 2.13
CA GLY A 100 2.43 -1.83 2.99
C GLY A 100 1.48 -3.01 2.70
N ARG A 101 1.23 -3.87 3.72
CA ARG A 101 0.53 -5.17 3.57
C ARG A 101 -0.46 -5.52 4.71
N THR A 102 -0.88 -4.57 5.54
CA THR A 102 -1.96 -4.79 6.52
C THR A 102 -3.33 -4.80 5.83
N LEU A 103 -4.37 -5.38 6.45
CA LEU A 103 -5.70 -5.51 5.84
C LEU A 103 -6.26 -4.15 5.35
N ALA A 104 -6.11 -3.08 6.14
CA ALA A 104 -6.53 -1.73 5.75
C ALA A 104 -5.78 -1.21 4.52
N VAL A 105 -4.47 -1.46 4.44
CA VAL A 105 -3.65 -1.03 3.30
C VAL A 105 -4.01 -1.80 2.02
N ILE A 106 -4.11 -3.13 2.07
CA ILE A 106 -4.49 -3.91 0.88
C ILE A 106 -5.94 -3.63 0.45
N SER A 107 -6.79 -3.18 1.37
CA SER A 107 -8.14 -2.69 1.04
C SER A 107 -8.13 -1.43 0.16
N MET A 108 -7.09 -0.60 0.24
CA MET A 108 -6.84 0.50 -0.72
C MET A 108 -6.17 0.02 -2.02
N SER A 109 -5.40 -1.06 -1.99
CA SER A 109 -4.63 -1.55 -3.14
C SER A 109 -5.48 -1.95 -4.35
N CYS A 110 -4.91 -1.75 -5.55
CA CYS A 110 -5.41 -2.28 -6.82
C CYS A 110 -4.72 -3.57 -7.25
N ASP A 111 -3.63 -3.96 -6.58
CA ASP A 111 -2.93 -5.19 -6.88
C ASP A 111 -3.79 -6.42 -6.47
N ASN A 112 -4.04 -7.28 -7.45
CA ASN A 112 -4.78 -8.51 -7.26
C ASN A 112 -3.98 -9.52 -6.43
N GLU A 113 -2.64 -9.56 -6.51
CA GLU A 113 -1.82 -10.44 -5.68
C GLU A 113 -1.83 -10.03 -4.20
N ALA A 114 -1.83 -8.71 -3.93
CA ALA A 114 -1.98 -8.18 -2.57
C ALA A 114 -3.37 -8.39 -1.94
N THR A 115 -4.41 -8.74 -2.71
CA THR A 115 -5.81 -8.75 -2.23
C THR A 115 -6.54 -10.08 -2.34
N ARG A 116 -6.21 -10.93 -3.31
CA ARG A 116 -6.82 -12.28 -3.45
C ARG A 116 -6.52 -13.12 -2.20
N GLY A 117 -7.55 -13.77 -1.66
CA GLY A 117 -7.44 -14.61 -0.45
C GLY A 117 -7.51 -13.87 0.89
N PHE A 118 -7.50 -12.53 0.92
CA PHE A 118 -7.52 -11.72 2.15
C PHE A 118 -8.88 -11.04 2.43
N GLY A 119 -9.97 -11.55 1.85
CA GLY A 119 -11.32 -11.02 2.06
C GLY A 119 -11.94 -11.44 3.41
N PRO A 120 -12.91 -10.68 3.96
CA PRO A 120 -13.44 -9.42 3.42
C PRO A 120 -12.47 -8.24 3.61
N LEU A 121 -12.42 -7.37 2.61
CA LEU A 121 -11.64 -6.12 2.65
C LEU A 121 -12.44 -5.02 3.36
N LEU A 122 -11.73 -4.05 3.94
CA LEU A 122 -12.33 -2.94 4.68
C LEU A 122 -13.03 -1.93 3.74
N PRO A 123 -14.19 -1.37 4.16
CA PRO A 123 -14.86 -0.26 3.47
C PRO A 123 -14.16 1.08 3.76
N GLY A 124 -14.66 2.18 3.17
CA GLY A 124 -14.13 3.53 3.41
C GLY A 124 -12.95 3.92 2.52
N HIS A 125 -12.73 3.22 1.40
CA HIS A 125 -11.62 3.47 0.48
C HIS A 125 -12.11 3.76 -0.94
N ILE A 126 -11.64 4.85 -1.53
CA ILE A 126 -11.94 5.27 -2.92
C ILE A 126 -10.63 5.43 -3.70
N LYS A 127 -10.69 5.23 -5.02
CA LYS A 127 -9.53 5.12 -5.91
C LYS A 127 -9.58 6.14 -7.05
N VAL A 128 -8.55 6.98 -7.14
CA VAL A 128 -8.26 7.87 -8.27
C VAL A 128 -7.05 7.34 -9.05
N ASP A 129 -6.85 7.76 -10.29
CA ASP A 129 -5.65 7.43 -11.06
C ASP A 129 -4.49 8.38 -10.76
N PHE A 130 -3.27 7.84 -10.69
CA PHE A 130 -2.11 8.63 -10.26
C PHE A 130 -1.72 9.68 -11.31
N GLY A 131 -1.61 10.93 -10.87
CA GLY A 131 -1.37 12.08 -11.73
C GLY A 131 -2.63 12.80 -12.24
N ASP A 132 -3.83 12.26 -12.01
CA ASP A 132 -5.08 12.91 -12.40
C ASP A 132 -5.68 13.77 -11.27
N ALA A 133 -5.49 15.08 -11.36
CA ALA A 133 -6.09 16.05 -10.45
C ALA A 133 -7.56 16.38 -10.78
N VAL A 134 -8.03 16.11 -12.01
CA VAL A 134 -9.41 16.38 -12.45
C VAL A 134 -10.35 15.30 -11.91
N ALA A 135 -9.98 14.03 -12.03
CA ALA A 135 -10.69 12.93 -11.37
C ALA A 135 -10.65 13.06 -9.83
N LEU A 136 -9.55 13.55 -9.26
CA LEU A 136 -9.45 13.81 -7.82
C LEU A 136 -10.46 14.89 -7.38
N GLU A 137 -10.54 16.03 -8.10
CA GLU A 137 -11.53 17.06 -7.80
C GLU A 137 -12.97 16.57 -7.99
N LYS A 138 -13.22 15.72 -9.00
CA LYS A 138 -14.52 15.08 -9.22
C LYS A 138 -14.92 14.23 -8.00
N ILE A 139 -14.04 13.36 -7.52
CA ILE A 139 -14.26 12.55 -6.31
C ILE A 139 -14.51 13.44 -5.08
N PHE A 140 -13.76 14.53 -4.93
CA PHE A 140 -13.94 15.48 -3.82
C PHE A 140 -15.32 16.18 -3.87
N LYS A 141 -15.82 16.53 -5.06
CA LYS A 141 -17.18 17.08 -5.25
C LYS A 141 -18.27 16.03 -5.00
N GLU A 142 -18.07 14.79 -5.42
CA GLU A 142 -19.07 13.71 -5.35
C GLU A 142 -19.23 13.11 -3.94
N HIS A 143 -18.14 13.07 -3.16
CA HIS A 143 -18.16 12.47 -1.81
C HIS A 143 -18.17 13.47 -0.66
N GLY A 144 -17.67 14.70 -0.89
CA GLY A 144 -17.82 15.85 0.00
C GLY A 144 -17.15 15.69 1.37
N ASP A 145 -17.86 16.13 2.40
CA ASP A 145 -17.49 16.14 3.82
C ASP A 145 -17.08 14.77 4.40
N ARG A 146 -17.43 13.67 3.73
CA ARG A 146 -17.04 12.32 4.11
C ARG A 146 -15.57 12.00 3.84
N ILE A 147 -14.86 12.76 3.01
CA ILE A 147 -13.44 12.48 2.74
C ILE A 147 -12.58 13.06 3.87
N ALA A 148 -11.96 12.18 4.66
CA ALA A 148 -11.04 12.58 5.72
C ALA A 148 -9.64 12.88 5.20
N GLY A 149 -9.18 12.19 4.15
CA GLY A 149 -7.83 12.37 3.62
C GLY A 149 -7.60 11.76 2.23
N PHE A 150 -6.57 12.26 1.57
CA PHE A 150 -6.00 11.70 0.35
C PHE A 150 -4.59 11.17 0.64
N LEU A 151 -4.41 9.86 0.56
CA LEU A 151 -3.17 9.14 0.81
C LEU A 151 -2.51 8.73 -0.51
N PHE A 152 -1.32 9.27 -0.78
CA PHE A 152 -0.60 9.07 -2.04
C PHE A 152 0.92 9.06 -1.84
N GLU A 153 1.63 8.38 -2.74
CA GLU A 153 3.08 8.49 -2.88
C GLU A 153 3.41 9.66 -3.82
N PRO A 154 4.28 10.63 -3.47
CA PRO A 154 4.68 11.71 -4.40
C PRO A 154 5.41 11.21 -5.65
N ILE A 155 6.01 10.01 -5.59
CA ILE A 155 6.53 9.20 -6.69
C ILE A 155 6.12 7.76 -6.38
N GLN A 156 5.26 7.13 -7.18
CA GLN A 156 4.84 5.74 -6.90
C GLN A 156 6.00 4.77 -7.13
N GLY A 157 6.43 4.12 -6.06
CA GLY A 157 7.72 3.43 -6.01
C GLY A 157 7.68 1.97 -6.44
N GLU A 158 6.75 1.19 -5.88
CA GLU A 158 6.57 -0.21 -6.26
C GLU A 158 5.86 -0.36 -7.62
N ALA A 159 5.07 0.63 -8.07
CA ALA A 159 4.52 0.70 -9.43
C ALA A 159 5.57 0.98 -10.53
N GLY A 160 6.86 1.06 -10.16
CA GLY A 160 7.97 1.24 -11.11
C GLY A 160 8.41 2.69 -11.29
N VAL A 161 8.51 3.44 -10.18
CA VAL A 161 9.04 4.81 -10.13
C VAL A 161 8.28 5.75 -11.08
N ILE A 162 6.96 5.79 -10.92
CA ILE A 162 6.08 6.64 -11.72
C ILE A 162 6.22 8.08 -11.21
N ILE A 163 6.75 8.96 -12.05
CA ILE A 163 6.82 10.40 -11.79
C ILE A 163 5.48 11.03 -12.22
N PRO A 164 4.78 11.78 -11.35
CA PRO A 164 3.53 12.44 -11.73
C PRO A 164 3.77 13.62 -12.68
N PRO A 165 2.73 14.10 -13.40
CA PRO A 165 2.80 15.30 -14.22
C PRO A 165 3.28 16.52 -13.43
N LYS A 166 4.03 17.41 -14.09
CA LYS A 166 4.52 18.66 -13.46
C LYS A 166 3.36 19.52 -12.99
N GLY A 167 3.37 19.90 -11.71
CA GLY A 167 2.32 20.67 -11.05
C GLY A 167 1.25 19.81 -10.37
N TYR A 168 1.32 18.47 -10.47
CA TYR A 168 0.35 17.58 -9.83
C TYR A 168 0.37 17.69 -8.30
N LEU A 169 1.55 17.77 -7.67
CA LEU A 169 1.65 17.85 -6.22
C LEU A 169 1.08 19.18 -5.73
N LYS A 170 1.34 20.26 -6.47
CA LYS A 170 0.74 21.58 -6.22
C LYS A 170 -0.78 21.57 -6.41
N ALA A 171 -1.29 20.94 -7.46
CA ALA A 171 -2.74 20.79 -7.69
C ALA A 171 -3.41 19.98 -6.57
N VAL A 172 -2.80 18.86 -6.14
CA VAL A 172 -3.28 18.06 -4.99
C VAL A 172 -3.34 18.92 -3.73
N ARG A 173 -2.29 19.69 -3.42
CA ARG A 173 -2.26 20.60 -2.26
C ARG A 173 -3.41 21.60 -2.28
N ASP A 174 -3.63 22.24 -3.43
CA ASP A 174 -4.65 23.28 -3.58
C ASP A 174 -6.07 22.69 -3.53
N LEU A 175 -6.28 21.47 -4.05
CA LEU A 175 -7.52 20.71 -3.91
C LEU A 175 -7.78 20.30 -2.45
N CYS A 176 -6.79 19.70 -1.78
CA CYS A 176 -6.91 19.29 -0.38
C CYS A 176 -7.28 20.47 0.53
N SER A 177 -6.62 21.62 0.35
CA SER A 177 -6.96 22.86 1.07
C SER A 177 -8.33 23.44 0.70
N LYS A 178 -8.74 23.37 -0.58
CA LYS A 178 -10.05 23.86 -1.04
C LYS A 178 -11.23 23.05 -0.51
N TYR A 179 -11.06 21.74 -0.34
CA TYR A 179 -12.12 20.80 0.07
C TYR A 179 -12.02 20.37 1.55
N ASN A 180 -11.08 20.93 2.32
CA ASN A 180 -10.81 20.55 3.72
C ASN A 180 -10.53 19.04 3.90
N VAL A 181 -9.71 18.49 3.01
CA VAL A 181 -9.26 17.10 3.00
C VAL A 181 -7.79 17.06 3.40
N LEU A 182 -7.38 16.15 4.31
CA LEU A 182 -5.98 16.02 4.69
C LEU A 182 -5.12 15.49 3.52
N MET A 183 -4.07 16.23 3.16
CA MET A 183 -3.03 15.80 2.24
C MET A 183 -2.03 14.90 2.97
N ILE A 184 -2.10 13.59 2.74
CA ILE A 184 -1.26 12.58 3.40
C ILE A 184 -0.22 12.05 2.39
N ALA A 185 1.02 12.51 2.51
CA ALA A 185 2.12 12.08 1.65
C ALA A 185 2.87 10.88 2.25
N ASP A 186 2.88 9.75 1.55
CA ASP A 186 3.77 8.64 1.81
C ASP A 186 5.15 8.91 1.20
N GLU A 187 6.06 9.41 2.02
CA GLU A 187 7.45 9.69 1.68
C GLU A 187 8.38 8.54 2.12
N ILE A 188 7.84 7.37 2.51
CA ILE A 188 8.63 6.21 3.01
C ILE A 188 9.66 5.75 1.97
N GLN A 189 9.37 5.85 0.66
CA GLN A 189 10.34 5.53 -0.40
C GLN A 189 10.90 6.74 -1.14
N SER A 190 10.15 7.85 -1.28
CA SER A 190 10.55 9.00 -2.11
C SER A 190 11.33 10.09 -1.37
N GLY A 191 11.16 10.18 -0.04
CA GLY A 191 11.79 11.20 0.79
C GLY A 191 13.17 10.80 1.30
N LEU A 192 13.65 11.50 2.32
CA LEU A 192 14.95 11.31 2.97
C LEU A 192 16.10 11.25 1.95
N ALA A 193 16.23 12.34 1.20
CA ALA A 193 17.19 12.54 0.10
C ALA A 193 17.04 11.63 -1.13
N ARG A 194 16.19 10.57 -1.10
CA ARG A 194 16.08 9.60 -2.22
C ARG A 194 15.78 10.25 -3.55
N SER A 195 14.81 11.16 -3.62
CA SER A 195 14.39 11.82 -4.86
C SER A 195 15.23 13.05 -5.26
N GLY A 196 16.34 13.36 -4.57
CA GLY A 196 17.13 14.58 -4.80
C GLY A 196 16.67 15.80 -4.00
N LYS A 197 15.76 15.60 -3.03
CA LYS A 197 15.26 16.59 -2.06
C LYS A 197 15.04 15.92 -0.70
N MET A 198 14.87 16.70 0.37
CA MET A 198 14.63 16.14 1.71
C MET A 198 13.31 15.37 1.74
N LEU A 199 12.26 15.95 1.15
CA LEU A 199 11.00 15.31 0.79
C LEU A 199 10.77 15.45 -0.72
N ALA A 200 10.17 14.46 -1.39
CA ALA A 200 9.83 14.59 -2.80
C ALA A 200 8.81 15.70 -3.07
N CYS A 201 7.94 16.02 -2.10
CA CYS A 201 7.06 17.19 -2.16
C CYS A 201 7.80 18.55 -2.27
N ASP A 202 9.06 18.64 -1.81
CA ASP A 202 9.87 19.87 -1.93
C ASP A 202 10.12 20.27 -3.40
N TRP A 203 10.07 19.31 -4.35
CA TRP A 203 10.25 19.60 -5.78
C TRP A 203 9.20 20.55 -6.36
N GLU A 204 8.02 20.66 -5.74
CA GLU A 204 6.97 21.61 -6.12
C GLU A 204 6.67 22.62 -5.00
N GLY A 205 7.53 22.69 -3.96
CA GLY A 205 7.37 23.59 -2.82
C GLY A 205 6.14 23.28 -1.94
N VAL A 206 5.72 22.00 -1.90
CA VAL A 206 4.47 21.58 -1.26
C VAL A 206 4.72 21.08 0.15
N ARG A 207 3.90 21.56 1.11
CA ARG A 207 3.80 21.00 2.46
C ARG A 207 2.52 20.15 2.59
N PRO A 208 2.62 18.83 2.78
CA PRO A 208 1.50 17.97 3.16
C PRO A 208 0.98 18.31 4.58
N ASP A 209 -0.24 17.90 4.89
CA ASP A 209 -0.80 18.01 6.26
C ASP A 209 -0.32 16.87 7.15
N VAL A 210 -0.06 15.71 6.54
CA VAL A 210 0.56 14.54 7.17
C VAL A 210 1.68 14.01 6.26
N VAL A 211 2.85 13.73 6.84
CA VAL A 211 3.99 13.09 6.16
C VAL A 211 4.30 11.77 6.85
N ILE A 212 4.42 10.69 6.07
CA ILE A 212 4.81 9.36 6.55
C ILE A 212 6.24 9.07 6.12
N LEU A 213 7.11 8.72 7.07
CA LEU A 213 8.53 8.41 6.85
C LEU A 213 8.87 7.00 7.34
N GLY A 214 9.92 6.41 6.76
CA GLY A 214 10.43 5.10 7.12
C GLY A 214 11.67 4.72 6.31
N LYS A 215 11.91 3.42 6.12
CA LYS A 215 13.03 2.83 5.35
C LYS A 215 14.39 3.46 5.71
N ALA A 216 14.80 4.51 4.98
CA ALA A 216 16.04 5.26 5.23
C ALA A 216 16.09 5.91 6.62
N LEU A 217 14.94 6.20 7.26
CA LEU A 217 14.88 6.73 8.63
C LEU A 217 15.57 5.82 9.65
N GLY A 218 15.61 4.51 9.42
CA GLY A 218 16.30 3.55 10.29
C GLY A 218 17.73 3.22 9.85
N GLY A 219 18.27 3.90 8.84
CA GLY A 219 19.61 3.66 8.28
C GLY A 219 19.82 2.27 7.65
N GLY A 220 18.77 1.45 7.55
CA GLY A 220 18.89 0.01 7.28
C GLY A 220 19.34 -0.83 8.49
N VAL A 221 19.56 -0.21 9.65
CA VAL A 221 20.08 -0.84 10.88
C VAL A 221 18.95 -1.39 11.77
N ILE A 222 17.87 -0.63 11.93
CA ILE A 222 16.70 -1.03 12.73
C ILE A 222 15.41 -0.52 12.07
N PRO A 223 14.26 -1.23 12.16
CA PRO A 223 13.00 -0.70 11.63
C PRO A 223 12.55 0.55 12.39
N VAL A 224 12.53 1.69 11.70
CA VAL A 224 11.96 2.96 12.19
C VAL A 224 11.00 3.53 11.16
N SER A 225 9.87 4.05 11.62
CA SER A 225 8.95 4.88 10.86
C SER A 225 8.46 6.04 11.73
N ALA A 226 7.94 7.08 11.09
CA ALA A 226 7.35 8.24 11.77
C ALA A 226 6.13 8.73 10.97
N VAL A 227 5.15 9.28 11.69
CA VAL A 227 4.03 10.04 11.12
C VAL A 227 4.12 11.44 11.71
N LEU A 228 4.20 12.46 10.85
CA LEU A 228 4.34 13.86 11.24
C LEU A 228 3.12 14.63 10.75
N ALA A 229 2.50 15.42 11.63
CA ALA A 229 1.38 16.30 11.31
C ALA A 229 1.37 17.50 12.28
N ASP A 230 0.57 18.53 11.98
CA ASP A 230 0.35 19.64 12.90
C ASP A 230 -0.50 19.23 14.12
N LYS A 231 -0.51 20.09 15.15
CA LYS A 231 -1.05 19.77 16.48
C LYS A 231 -2.55 19.48 16.48
N ASP A 232 -3.31 20.20 15.68
CA ASP A 232 -4.75 20.03 15.49
C ASP A 232 -5.11 18.66 14.88
N VAL A 233 -4.25 18.12 14.00
CA VAL A 233 -4.39 16.76 13.46
C VAL A 233 -3.86 15.71 14.45
N MET A 234 -2.62 15.89 14.94
CA MET A 234 -1.93 14.87 15.73
C MET A 234 -2.53 14.67 17.14
N LEU A 235 -3.00 15.74 17.78
CA LEU A 235 -3.59 15.67 19.13
C LEU A 235 -5.06 15.22 19.14
N CYS A 236 -5.62 14.83 17.99
CA CYS A 236 -6.84 14.03 17.95
C CYS A 236 -6.64 12.65 18.62
N ILE A 237 -5.42 12.10 18.58
CA ILE A 237 -5.08 10.83 19.23
C ILE A 237 -4.77 11.08 20.71
N ARG A 238 -5.52 10.42 21.61
CA ARG A 238 -5.44 10.63 23.06
C ARG A 238 -4.73 9.46 23.78
N PRO A 239 -4.27 9.65 25.03
CA PRO A 239 -3.65 8.58 25.81
C PRO A 239 -4.55 7.36 25.94
N GLY A 240 -4.07 6.21 25.45
CA GLY A 240 -4.79 4.93 25.46
C GLY A 240 -5.43 4.53 24.12
N GLU A 241 -5.56 5.45 23.16
CA GLU A 241 -6.21 5.18 21.87
C GLU A 241 -5.27 4.56 20.81
N HIS A 242 -3.96 4.79 20.93
CA HIS A 242 -2.93 4.22 20.05
C HIS A 242 -1.64 3.91 20.81
N GLY A 243 -0.86 2.93 20.34
CA GLY A 243 0.41 2.56 20.96
C GLY A 243 1.14 1.42 20.24
N SER A 244 2.44 1.27 20.53
CA SER A 244 3.29 0.19 20.00
C SER A 244 4.45 -0.08 20.97
N THR A 245 4.69 -1.35 21.32
CA THR A 245 5.71 -1.77 22.30
C THR A 245 7.14 -1.29 21.95
N PHE A 246 7.44 -1.15 20.66
CA PHE A 246 8.74 -0.67 20.17
C PHE A 246 8.69 0.75 19.57
N GLY A 247 7.52 1.38 19.52
CA GLY A 247 7.36 2.75 19.01
C GLY A 247 8.11 3.75 19.88
N GLY A 248 8.94 4.61 19.26
CA GLY A 248 9.70 5.64 19.97
C GLY A 248 10.77 5.14 20.94
N ASN A 249 11.16 3.85 20.86
CA ASN A 249 12.16 3.30 21.79
C ASN A 249 13.53 4.02 21.63
N PRO A 250 14.34 4.17 22.71
CA PRO A 250 15.55 5.00 22.67
C PRO A 250 16.60 4.59 21.62
N LEU A 251 16.73 3.29 21.33
CA LEU A 251 17.69 2.78 20.34
C LEU A 251 17.26 3.16 18.91
N ALA A 252 15.98 2.96 18.58
CA ALA A 252 15.43 3.40 17.30
C ALA A 252 15.54 4.93 17.13
N SER A 253 15.25 5.70 18.18
CA SER A 253 15.38 7.16 18.16
C SER A 253 16.83 7.62 17.94
N ALA A 254 17.82 6.99 18.60
CA ALA A 254 19.23 7.31 18.40
C ALA A 254 19.72 6.97 16.99
N VAL A 255 19.33 5.82 16.44
CA VAL A 255 19.66 5.43 15.05
C VAL A 255 19.00 6.37 14.04
N ALA A 256 17.77 6.83 14.30
CA ALA A 256 17.08 7.75 13.42
C ALA A 256 17.73 9.14 13.39
N ILE A 257 18.15 9.67 14.55
CA ILE A 257 18.92 10.91 14.63
C ILE A 257 20.23 10.78 13.85
N ALA A 258 21.00 9.70 14.06
CA ALA A 258 22.25 9.46 13.32
C ALA A 258 22.02 9.37 11.80
N SER A 259 20.94 8.72 11.36
CA SER A 259 20.59 8.58 9.94
C SER A 259 20.20 9.92 9.30
N LEU A 260 19.49 10.78 10.04
CA LEU A 260 19.13 12.14 9.58
C LEU A 260 20.34 13.07 9.55
N ASN A 261 21.23 12.99 10.54
CA ASN A 261 22.49 13.72 10.57
C ASN A 261 23.35 13.40 9.33
N VAL A 262 23.56 12.12 9.02
CA VAL A 262 24.33 11.69 7.82
C VAL A 262 23.73 12.28 6.53
N ILE A 263 22.40 12.30 6.40
CA ILE A 263 21.72 12.90 5.23
C ILE A 263 22.03 14.41 5.08
N GLN A 264 22.13 15.13 6.18
CA GLN A 264 22.41 16.58 6.20
C GLN A 264 23.91 16.88 6.06
N GLU A 265 24.76 16.19 6.81
CA GLU A 265 26.21 16.41 6.88
C GLU A 265 26.91 16.03 5.57
N GLU A 266 26.55 14.88 4.96
CA GLU A 266 27.06 14.45 3.65
C GLU A 266 26.33 15.09 2.45
N LYS A 267 25.32 15.93 2.69
CA LYS A 267 24.49 16.60 1.66
C LYS A 267 23.89 15.61 0.66
N LEU A 268 23.28 14.55 1.18
CA LEU A 268 22.83 13.42 0.36
C LEU A 268 21.66 13.78 -0.57
N ALA A 269 20.92 14.86 -0.32
CA ALA A 269 19.87 15.33 -1.22
C ALA A 269 20.48 15.93 -2.50
N GLU A 270 21.43 16.84 -2.36
CA GLU A 270 22.16 17.46 -3.48
C GLU A 270 22.98 16.42 -4.24
N ARG A 271 23.65 15.50 -3.52
CA ARG A 271 24.36 14.36 -4.13
C ARG A 271 23.43 13.45 -4.92
N SER A 272 22.26 13.11 -4.36
CA SER A 272 21.26 12.28 -5.01
C SER A 272 20.70 12.96 -6.27
N ALA A 273 20.44 14.26 -6.24
CA ALA A 273 20.02 15.02 -7.42
C ALA A 273 21.08 14.94 -8.53
N HIS A 274 22.34 15.29 -8.23
CA HIS A 274 23.41 15.35 -9.21
C HIS A 274 23.78 13.97 -9.81
N LEU A 275 23.95 12.94 -8.97
CA LEU A 275 24.23 11.58 -9.45
C LEU A 275 23.02 10.94 -10.12
N GLY A 276 21.80 11.35 -9.76
CA GLY A 276 20.57 10.98 -10.45
C GLY A 276 20.50 11.52 -11.87
N GLU A 277 20.88 12.78 -12.08
CA GLU A 277 21.01 13.37 -13.43
C GLU A 277 22.05 12.64 -14.27
N GLU A 278 23.23 12.29 -13.70
CA GLU A 278 24.23 11.50 -14.41
C GLU A 278 23.73 10.09 -14.77
N LEU A 279 23.08 9.39 -13.84
CA LEU A 279 22.50 8.07 -14.07
C LEU A 279 21.41 8.13 -15.15
N LEU A 280 20.48 9.08 -15.07
CA LEU A 280 19.45 9.27 -16.10
C LEU A 280 20.06 9.55 -17.47
N CYS A 281 21.11 10.38 -17.57
CA CYS A 281 21.82 10.62 -18.83
C CYS A 281 22.51 9.37 -19.40
N GLN A 282 22.97 8.45 -18.54
CA GLN A 282 23.55 7.17 -18.97
C GLN A 282 22.45 6.21 -19.45
N LEU A 283 21.36 6.09 -18.70
CA LEU A 283 20.22 5.24 -19.05
C LEU A 283 19.49 5.72 -20.32
N VAL A 284 19.41 7.03 -20.58
CA VAL A 284 18.85 7.58 -21.82
C VAL A 284 19.67 7.17 -23.05
N LYS A 285 21.00 7.13 -22.98
CA LYS A 285 21.85 6.62 -24.07
C LYS A 285 21.59 5.14 -24.36
N ILE A 286 21.46 4.33 -23.29
CA ILE A 286 21.05 2.92 -23.42
C ILE A 286 19.67 2.80 -24.08
N LYS A 287 18.74 3.74 -23.85
CA LYS A 287 17.47 3.80 -24.60
C LYS A 287 17.66 4.18 -26.07
N GLU A 288 18.57 5.10 -26.39
CA GLU A 288 18.88 5.53 -27.76
C GLU A 288 19.60 4.43 -28.57
N GLU A 289 20.41 3.60 -27.90
CA GLU A 289 21.12 2.44 -28.45
C GLU A 289 20.21 1.20 -28.59
N PHE A 290 19.30 0.98 -27.63
CA PHE A 290 18.37 -0.17 -27.59
C PHE A 290 16.88 0.22 -27.68
N PRO A 291 16.44 1.08 -28.63
CA PRO A 291 15.09 1.68 -28.64
C PRO A 291 13.97 0.67 -28.93
N ASN A 292 14.30 -0.46 -29.54
CA ASN A 292 13.36 -1.57 -29.74
C ASN A 292 13.02 -2.29 -28.42
N TYR A 293 13.88 -2.21 -27.41
CA TYR A 293 13.72 -2.91 -26.13
C TYR A 293 13.36 -1.97 -24.98
N VAL A 294 14.00 -0.80 -24.88
CA VAL A 294 13.75 0.16 -23.80
C VAL A 294 12.61 1.10 -24.16
N LYS A 295 11.44 0.88 -23.55
CA LYS A 295 10.24 1.72 -23.70
C LYS A 295 10.43 3.08 -23.03
N GLU A 296 10.85 3.10 -21.77
CA GLU A 296 10.99 4.33 -20.97
C GLU A 296 12.17 4.27 -20.01
N VAL A 297 12.75 5.44 -19.73
CA VAL A 297 13.71 5.69 -18.66
C VAL A 297 13.17 6.88 -17.87
N ARG A 298 13.02 6.74 -16.56
CA ARG A 298 12.38 7.76 -15.69
C ARG A 298 12.95 7.75 -14.27
N GLY A 299 12.82 8.88 -13.57
CA GLY A 299 13.26 9.01 -12.19
C GLY A 299 13.36 10.45 -11.70
N ARG A 300 13.72 10.63 -10.42
CA ARG A 300 14.21 11.88 -9.83
C ARG A 300 15.27 11.54 -8.78
N GLY A 301 16.41 12.23 -8.80
CA GLY A 301 17.58 11.85 -8.02
C GLY A 301 18.01 10.40 -8.26
N LEU A 302 18.60 9.74 -7.26
CA LEU A 302 18.94 8.31 -7.31
C LEU A 302 17.71 7.40 -7.10
N PHE A 303 16.52 7.81 -7.57
CA PHE A 303 15.31 7.00 -7.65
C PHE A 303 14.94 6.87 -9.13
N THR A 304 15.40 5.79 -9.79
CA THR A 304 15.26 5.63 -11.25
C THR A 304 14.74 4.24 -11.63
N ALA A 305 14.14 4.15 -12.82
CA ALA A 305 13.67 2.90 -13.41
C ALA A 305 13.86 2.90 -14.93
N VAL A 306 14.04 1.68 -15.47
CA VAL A 306 14.04 1.37 -16.90
C VAL A 306 12.88 0.42 -17.17
N GLU A 307 12.01 0.79 -18.10
CA GLU A 307 10.88 -0.04 -18.53
C GLU A 307 11.12 -0.61 -19.92
N PHE A 308 10.93 -1.93 -20.06
CA PHE A 308 11.09 -2.66 -21.31
C PHE A 308 9.76 -2.86 -22.05
N ASN A 309 9.83 -2.91 -23.38
CA ASN A 309 8.69 -3.18 -24.26
C ASN A 309 8.35 -4.67 -24.24
N SER A 310 7.29 -5.06 -23.53
CA SER A 310 6.88 -6.46 -23.32
C SER A 310 6.85 -7.33 -24.58
N LYS A 311 6.46 -6.78 -25.73
CA LYS A 311 6.32 -7.54 -26.98
C LYS A 311 7.65 -7.90 -27.64
N SER A 312 8.68 -7.06 -27.52
CA SER A 312 10.02 -7.28 -28.08
C SER A 312 10.99 -7.88 -27.07
N PHE A 313 10.68 -7.78 -25.77
CA PHE A 313 11.45 -8.40 -24.70
C PHE A 313 11.13 -9.89 -24.52
N PHE A 314 9.87 -10.30 -24.69
CA PHE A 314 9.46 -11.70 -24.58
C PHE A 314 10.33 -12.64 -25.46
N PRO A 315 10.80 -13.79 -24.94
CA PRO A 315 10.44 -14.44 -23.67
C PRO A 315 11.23 -13.98 -22.43
N VAL A 316 12.01 -12.90 -22.52
CA VAL A 316 12.84 -12.38 -21.43
C VAL A 316 12.02 -11.48 -20.50
N SER A 317 12.23 -11.61 -19.19
CA SER A 317 11.65 -10.72 -18.17
C SER A 317 12.68 -9.76 -17.58
N ALA A 318 12.21 -8.69 -16.92
CA ALA A 318 13.03 -7.81 -16.09
C ALA A 318 13.75 -8.58 -14.95
N TYR A 319 13.21 -9.71 -14.50
CA TYR A 319 13.88 -10.57 -13.52
C TYR A 319 15.08 -11.31 -14.12
N ASP A 320 14.97 -11.83 -15.35
CA ASP A 320 16.11 -12.48 -16.02
C ASP A 320 17.24 -11.46 -16.32
N ILE A 321 16.91 -10.19 -16.60
CA ILE A 321 17.89 -9.09 -16.68
C ILE A 321 18.59 -8.87 -15.35
N CYS A 322 17.85 -8.76 -14.23
CA CYS A 322 18.47 -8.62 -12.90
C CYS A 322 19.34 -9.82 -12.52
N LEU A 323 19.03 -11.04 -12.98
CA LEU A 323 19.92 -12.20 -12.82
C LEU A 323 21.23 -12.03 -13.60
N LYS A 324 21.18 -11.46 -14.82
CA LYS A 324 22.37 -11.18 -15.62
C LYS A 324 23.20 -10.01 -15.11
N MET A 325 22.56 -8.97 -14.56
CA MET A 325 23.27 -7.91 -13.82
C MET A 325 23.98 -8.49 -12.59
N LYS A 326 23.33 -9.41 -11.85
CA LYS A 326 23.94 -10.13 -10.71
C LYS A 326 25.15 -10.97 -11.13
N GLU A 327 25.07 -11.71 -12.25
CA GLU A 327 26.23 -12.46 -12.79
C GLU A 327 27.43 -11.54 -13.10
N ARG A 328 27.15 -10.25 -13.39
CA ARG A 328 28.14 -9.18 -13.63
C ARG A 328 28.40 -8.29 -12.39
N GLY A 329 27.98 -8.72 -11.20
CA GLY A 329 28.27 -8.06 -9.92
C GLY A 329 27.27 -7.00 -9.43
N VAL A 330 26.29 -6.57 -10.24
CA VAL A 330 25.37 -5.49 -9.89
C VAL A 330 23.99 -6.03 -9.50
N LEU A 331 23.55 -5.72 -8.28
CA LEU A 331 22.23 -6.11 -7.79
C LEU A 331 21.18 -5.02 -8.08
N ALA A 332 20.30 -5.31 -9.04
CA ALA A 332 19.06 -4.57 -9.27
C ALA A 332 17.85 -5.44 -8.89
N LYS A 333 16.67 -4.83 -8.71
CA LYS A 333 15.41 -5.55 -8.45
C LYS A 333 14.33 -5.12 -9.45
N PRO A 334 13.58 -6.05 -10.07
CA PRO A 334 12.45 -5.68 -10.90
C PRO A 334 11.28 -5.16 -10.06
N THR A 335 10.29 -4.61 -10.74
CA THR A 335 8.89 -4.63 -10.31
C THR A 335 8.00 -4.87 -11.52
N HIS A 336 7.00 -5.74 -11.35
CA HIS A 336 6.28 -6.37 -12.46
C HIS A 336 7.27 -7.07 -13.45
N ASP A 337 6.77 -7.55 -14.59
CA ASP A 337 7.58 -8.35 -15.52
C ASP A 337 8.55 -7.52 -16.39
N THR A 338 8.37 -6.19 -16.45
CA THR A 338 8.99 -5.33 -17.48
C THR A 338 9.82 -4.16 -16.95
N ILE A 339 9.83 -3.87 -15.64
CA ILE A 339 10.51 -2.69 -15.09
C ILE A 339 11.66 -3.10 -14.17
N VAL A 340 12.88 -2.62 -14.46
CA VAL A 340 14.04 -2.74 -13.56
C VAL A 340 14.21 -1.44 -12.80
N ARG A 341 14.29 -1.52 -11.46
CA ARG A 341 14.51 -0.36 -10.58
C ARG A 341 15.98 -0.26 -10.20
N LEU A 342 16.53 0.95 -10.33
CA LEU A 342 17.92 1.29 -10.03
C LEU A 342 17.93 2.38 -8.94
N THR A 343 18.10 1.92 -7.70
CA THR A 343 17.96 2.74 -6.48
C THR A 343 19.15 2.54 -5.52
N PRO A 344 20.37 2.94 -5.90
CA PRO A 344 21.59 2.66 -5.13
C PRO A 344 21.66 3.42 -3.79
N PRO A 345 22.58 3.07 -2.87
CA PRO A 345 22.90 3.90 -1.71
C PRO A 345 23.27 5.34 -2.14
N LEU A 346 22.85 6.36 -1.39
CA LEU A 346 23.09 7.76 -1.79
C LEU A 346 24.56 8.19 -1.67
N CYS A 347 25.33 7.49 -0.82
CA CYS A 347 26.79 7.63 -0.70
C CYS A 347 27.57 7.04 -1.88
N MET A 348 26.94 6.29 -2.80
CA MET A 348 27.58 5.70 -3.99
C MET A 348 28.37 6.76 -4.78
N SER A 349 29.55 6.39 -5.27
CA SER A 349 30.44 7.25 -6.05
C SER A 349 29.98 7.39 -7.51
N ARG A 350 30.55 8.40 -8.18
CA ARG A 350 30.30 8.67 -9.59
C ARG A 350 30.70 7.50 -10.51
N ASP A 351 31.73 6.74 -10.13
CA ASP A 351 32.25 5.65 -10.97
C ASP A 351 31.48 4.34 -10.74
N GLU A 352 31.02 4.07 -9.51
CA GLU A 352 30.06 2.99 -9.24
C GLU A 352 28.71 3.22 -9.96
N VAL A 353 28.26 4.47 -10.09
CA VAL A 353 27.05 4.80 -10.89
C VAL A 353 27.24 4.42 -12.36
N LYS A 354 28.40 4.76 -12.96
CA LYS A 354 28.75 4.39 -14.34
C LYS A 354 28.87 2.87 -14.50
N GLU A 355 29.45 2.17 -13.52
CA GLU A 355 29.56 0.71 -13.51
C GLU A 355 28.17 0.07 -13.49
N GLY A 356 27.27 0.57 -12.63
CA GLY A 356 25.87 0.14 -12.56
C GLY A 356 25.12 0.31 -13.89
N SER A 357 25.27 1.45 -14.58
CA SER A 357 24.67 1.65 -15.90
C SER A 357 25.34 0.80 -16.98
N LYS A 358 26.67 0.66 -16.95
CA LYS A 358 27.43 -0.13 -17.92
C LYS A 358 27.04 -1.61 -17.84
N VAL A 359 26.85 -2.14 -16.64
CA VAL A 359 26.42 -3.54 -16.47
C VAL A 359 25.02 -3.76 -17.05
N LEU A 360 24.12 -2.77 -17.03
CA LEU A 360 22.85 -2.87 -17.76
C LEU A 360 23.06 -2.85 -19.29
N HIS A 361 23.88 -1.94 -19.81
CA HIS A 361 24.27 -1.91 -21.23
C HIS A 361 24.83 -3.26 -21.68
N ASP A 362 25.84 -3.78 -20.98
CA ASP A 362 26.54 -5.01 -21.35
C ASP A 362 25.64 -6.26 -21.32
N VAL A 363 24.55 -6.25 -20.52
CA VAL A 363 23.52 -7.30 -20.56
C VAL A 363 22.63 -7.18 -21.80
N LEU A 364 22.25 -5.96 -22.20
CA LEU A 364 21.43 -5.72 -23.39
C LEU A 364 22.22 -5.97 -24.70
N GLU A 365 23.53 -5.72 -24.70
CA GLU A 365 24.41 -6.00 -25.83
C GLU A 365 24.77 -7.50 -25.93
N LEU A 366 25.26 -8.11 -24.86
CA LEU A 366 25.97 -9.40 -24.92
C LEU A 366 25.10 -10.61 -24.52
N ASP A 367 24.21 -10.44 -23.53
CA ASP A 367 23.39 -11.54 -23.00
C ASP A 367 22.02 -11.62 -23.71
N LEU A 368 21.32 -10.49 -23.88
CA LEU A 368 19.95 -10.44 -24.40
C LEU A 368 19.76 -11.16 -25.75
N PRO A 369 20.65 -11.01 -26.77
CA PRO A 369 20.50 -11.70 -28.05
C PRO A 369 20.60 -13.23 -27.95
N ASN A 370 21.07 -13.76 -26.82
CA ASN A 370 21.11 -15.19 -26.53
C ASN A 370 19.96 -15.62 -25.61
N MET A 371 19.54 -14.76 -24.67
CA MET A 371 18.36 -14.98 -23.82
C MET A 371 17.08 -15.08 -24.67
N GLN A 372 16.91 -14.25 -25.70
CA GLN A 372 15.78 -14.29 -26.64
C GLN A 372 15.70 -15.59 -27.47
N LYS A 373 16.79 -16.37 -27.57
CA LYS A 373 16.81 -17.67 -28.27
C LYS A 373 16.36 -18.84 -27.38
N ALA A 374 16.19 -18.62 -26.07
CA ALA A 374 15.69 -19.64 -25.16
C ALA A 374 14.21 -19.96 -25.45
N LYS A 375 13.78 -21.19 -25.15
CA LYS A 375 12.34 -21.50 -25.16
C LYS A 375 11.62 -20.64 -24.12
N PRO A 376 10.40 -20.15 -24.41
CA PRO A 376 9.56 -19.55 -23.40
C PRO A 376 9.41 -20.47 -22.19
N LYS A 377 9.59 -19.90 -20.99
CA LYS A 377 9.01 -20.45 -19.76
C LYS A 377 7.53 -20.03 -19.76
N ASP A 378 6.66 -20.79 -19.10
CA ASP A 378 5.26 -20.40 -18.91
C ASP A 378 5.18 -19.14 -18.03
N SER A 379 5.04 -17.98 -18.66
CA SER A 379 4.86 -16.69 -17.99
C SER A 379 3.37 -16.43 -17.72
N PRO A 380 2.96 -15.96 -16.53
CA PRO A 380 1.57 -15.62 -16.22
C PRO A 380 1.16 -14.28 -16.87
N THR A 381 1.38 -14.12 -18.17
CA THR A 381 1.12 -12.90 -18.94
C THR A 381 -0.38 -12.67 -19.15
N THR A 382 -1.01 -12.10 -18.12
CA THR A 382 -2.26 -11.36 -18.25
C THR A 382 -2.04 -9.97 -17.67
N ALA A 383 -2.48 -8.92 -18.37
CA ALA A 383 -2.53 -7.59 -17.78
C ALA A 383 -3.50 -7.65 -16.60
N THR A 384 -3.00 -7.41 -15.39
CA THR A 384 -3.79 -7.50 -14.15
C THR A 384 -4.69 -6.27 -14.00
N ILE A 385 -5.75 -6.26 -14.81
CA ILE A 385 -6.96 -5.48 -14.58
C ILE A 385 -7.40 -5.73 -13.14
N CYS A 386 -7.59 -4.66 -12.36
CA CYS A 386 -7.95 -4.80 -10.95
C CYS A 386 -9.35 -5.41 -10.81
N ASP A 387 -9.44 -6.58 -10.17
CA ASP A 387 -10.69 -7.35 -9.99
C ASP A 387 -11.81 -6.53 -9.30
N ARG A 388 -11.44 -5.43 -8.63
CA ARG A 388 -12.32 -4.57 -7.82
C ARG A 388 -12.69 -3.24 -8.46
N CYS A 389 -12.00 -2.78 -9.51
CA CYS A 389 -12.27 -1.48 -10.12
C CYS A 389 -12.07 -1.40 -11.65
N GLY A 390 -11.80 -2.51 -12.34
CA GLY A 390 -11.81 -2.58 -13.81
C GLY A 390 -10.66 -1.86 -14.55
N ARG A 391 -9.91 -1.00 -13.86
CA ARG A 391 -8.73 -0.30 -14.38
C ARG A 391 -7.57 -1.26 -14.69
N ASN A 392 -6.91 -1.06 -15.82
CA ASN A 392 -5.61 -1.63 -16.11
C ASN A 392 -4.50 -0.75 -15.53
N LEU A 393 -3.77 -1.26 -14.55
CA LEU A 393 -2.76 -0.48 -13.81
C LEU A 393 -1.57 0.02 -14.67
N TYR A 394 -1.36 -0.57 -15.85
CA TYR A 394 -0.15 -0.36 -16.65
C TYR A 394 -0.43 0.05 -18.11
N ASP A 395 -1.67 0.35 -18.46
CA ASP A 395 -2.02 0.86 -19.79
C ASP A 395 -2.15 2.40 -19.79
N PRO A 396 -1.36 3.13 -20.60
CA PRO A 396 -1.51 4.58 -20.73
C PRO A 396 -2.85 5.02 -21.33
N SER A 397 -3.59 4.15 -22.04
CA SER A 397 -4.84 4.50 -22.72
C SER A 397 -6.07 4.58 -21.80
N ASP A 398 -6.04 3.93 -20.63
CA ASP A 398 -7.08 4.07 -19.59
C ASP A 398 -7.05 5.47 -18.92
N ARG A 399 -6.00 6.27 -19.13
CA ARG A 399 -5.81 7.62 -18.52
C ARG A 399 -6.64 8.73 -19.19
N ALA A 400 -7.79 8.40 -19.80
CA ALA A 400 -8.51 9.27 -20.73
C ALA A 400 -10.05 9.14 -20.71
N LEU A 401 -10.65 8.80 -19.56
CA LEU A 401 -12.10 8.63 -19.37
C LEU A 401 -12.64 9.35 -18.10
#